data_AF-A0A376UGH4-F1
#
_entry.id   AF-A0A376UGH4-F1
#
_cell.length_a   1.000
_cell.length_b   1.000
_cell.length_c   1.000
_cell.angle_alpha   90.00
_cell.angle_beta   90.00
_cell.angle_gamma   90.00
#
_symmetry.space_group_name_H-M   'P 1'
#
loop_
_entity.id
_entity.type
_entity.pdbx_description
1 polymer ?
#
loop_
_entity_poly.entity_id
_entity_poly.type
_entity_poly.pdbx_seq_one_letter_code
_entity_poly.pdbx_strand_id
1 'polypeptide(L)'
;MKGTIDPEDLVFVDVSVRTFNGDGIYAFTYSGTSHIKRLQKIKDTLTVISDNPAYKDWAIEPEDFEQLHIDGKVIVSWPMTLHRLHKQKSFNPPTLKWAFFWEKIDKPIDR
;
A
#
# COMPACT_ATOMS: atom_id res chain seq x y z
N MET A 1 2.04 11.41 -1.30
CA MET A 1 3.19 11.84 -0.48
C MET A 1 4.44 11.78 -1.36
N LYS A 2 4.42 12.47 -2.50
CA LYS A 2 5.37 12.26 -3.60
C LYS A 2 6.81 12.46 -3.11
N GLY A 3 7.69 11.50 -3.39
CA GLY A 3 9.09 11.52 -2.92
C GLY A 3 9.33 10.96 -1.52
N THR A 4 8.28 10.53 -0.80
CA THR A 4 8.40 9.78 0.47
C THR A 4 7.61 8.48 0.40
N ILE A 5 6.38 8.55 -0.11
CA ILE A 5 5.55 7.40 -0.48
C ILE A 5 4.92 7.73 -1.83
N ASP A 6 5.40 7.03 -2.85
CA ASP A 6 4.89 7.13 -4.20
C ASP A 6 3.77 6.09 -4.42
N PRO A 7 2.93 6.29 -5.46
CA PRO A 7 1.94 5.28 -5.82
C PRO A 7 2.60 3.92 -6.02
N GLU A 8 1.90 2.85 -5.58
CA GLU A 8 2.36 1.44 -5.67
C GLU A 8 3.46 1.02 -4.68
N ASP A 9 3.97 1.94 -3.86
CA ASP A 9 4.85 1.59 -2.75
C ASP A 9 4.14 0.69 -1.74
N LEU A 10 4.86 -0.30 -1.20
CA LEU A 10 4.45 -1.02 0.00
C LEU A 10 4.76 -0.18 1.23
N VAL A 11 3.80 -0.08 2.13
CA VAL A 11 3.96 0.68 3.38
C VAL A 11 3.78 -0.25 4.57
N PHE A 12 4.75 -0.24 5.49
CA PHE A 12 4.68 -0.99 6.72
C PHE A 12 4.22 -0.08 7.86
N VAL A 13 3.15 -0.49 8.52
CA VAL A 13 2.46 0.28 9.56
C VAL A 13 2.55 -0.46 10.89
N ASP A 14 3.05 0.22 11.91
CA ASP A 14 2.96 -0.22 13.30
C ASP A 14 1.55 0.04 13.84
N VAL A 15 0.77 -1.03 13.94
CA VAL A 15 -0.62 -0.99 14.43
C VAL A 15 -0.72 -0.96 15.95
N SER A 16 0.39 -1.04 16.69
CA SER A 16 0.40 -0.86 18.14
C SER A 16 0.24 0.61 18.54
N VAL A 17 0.59 1.54 17.65
CA VAL A 17 0.48 2.98 17.87
C VAL A 17 -0.90 3.47 17.44
N ARG A 18 -1.81 3.61 18.41
CA ARG A 18 -3.22 4.06 18.19
C ARG A 18 -3.49 5.51 18.58
N THR A 19 -2.47 6.21 19.04
CA THR A 19 -2.54 7.61 19.46
C THR A 19 -1.33 8.36 18.91
N PHE A 20 -1.46 9.68 18.83
CA PHE A 20 -0.34 10.53 18.43
C PHE A 20 0.75 10.48 19.51
N ASN A 21 1.94 10.02 19.14
CA ASN A 21 3.08 9.89 20.06
C ASN A 21 4.32 10.70 19.63
N GLY A 22 4.11 11.68 18.75
CA GLY A 22 5.15 12.55 18.22
C GLY A 22 5.14 12.63 16.70
N ASP A 23 5.89 13.57 16.16
CA ASP A 23 5.93 13.85 14.73
C ASP A 23 6.32 12.61 13.91
N GLY A 24 5.66 12.44 12.77
CA GLY A 24 5.88 11.28 11.92
C GLY A 24 4.78 11.09 10.89
N ILE A 25 4.89 10.02 10.12
CA ILE A 25 3.89 9.64 9.12
C ILE A 25 2.95 8.63 9.77
N TYR A 26 1.65 8.86 9.64
CA TYR A 26 0.62 8.02 10.21
C TYR A 26 -0.34 7.56 9.12
N ALA A 27 -0.83 6.33 9.27
CA ALA A 27 -2.07 5.89 8.66
C ALA A 27 -3.19 6.22 9.63
N PHE A 28 -4.21 6.94 9.17
CA PHE A 28 -5.34 7.34 9.99
C PHE A 28 -6.59 7.54 9.13
N THR A 29 -7.74 7.46 9.78
CA THR A 29 -9.03 7.79 9.21
C THR A 29 -9.54 9.09 9.83
N TYR A 30 -9.94 10.04 9.01
CA TYR A 30 -10.52 11.31 9.44
C TYR A 30 -11.84 11.53 8.71
N SER A 31 -12.93 11.77 9.46
CA SER A 31 -14.27 11.99 8.90
C SER A 31 -14.69 10.89 7.90
N GLY A 32 -14.35 9.63 8.21
CA GLY A 32 -14.67 8.45 7.38
C GLY A 32 -13.76 8.22 6.16
N THR A 33 -12.73 9.05 5.93
CA THR A 33 -11.77 8.87 4.84
C THR A 33 -10.39 8.49 5.37
N SER A 34 -9.75 7.49 4.76
CA SER A 34 -8.41 7.05 5.17
C SER A 34 -7.30 7.84 4.47
N HIS A 35 -6.23 8.11 5.22
CA HIS A 35 -5.12 8.96 4.81
C HIS A 35 -3.79 8.36 5.28
N ILE A 36 -2.74 8.59 4.49
CA ILE A 36 -1.36 8.47 4.94
C ILE A 36 -0.70 9.84 4.77
N LYS A 37 -0.45 10.51 5.89
CA LYS A 37 0.10 11.88 5.94
C LYS A 37 1.04 12.04 7.11
N ARG A 38 1.85 13.08 7.06
CA ARG A 38 2.69 13.47 8.20
C ARG A 38 1.81 14.23 9.20
N LEU A 39 1.78 13.78 10.44
CA LEU A 39 1.14 14.49 11.53
C LEU A 39 2.21 15.19 12.35
N GLN A 40 1.98 16.47 12.64
CA GLN A 40 2.81 17.29 13.50
C GLN A 40 1.93 18.06 14.48
N LYS A 41 2.29 18.07 15.76
CA LYS A 41 1.53 18.84 16.76
C LYS A 41 2.07 20.26 16.85
N ILE A 42 1.20 21.26 16.66
CA ILE A 42 1.53 22.68 16.80
C ILE A 42 0.57 23.28 17.83
N LYS A 43 1.09 23.65 19.00
CA LYS A 43 0.26 24.04 20.16
C LYS A 43 -0.74 22.91 20.47
N ASP A 44 -2.04 23.19 20.32
CA ASP A 44 -3.12 22.26 20.61
C ASP A 44 -3.68 21.58 19.36
N THR A 45 -3.25 21.96 18.16
CA THR A 45 -3.76 21.42 16.90
C THR A 45 -2.83 20.36 16.32
N LEU A 46 -3.39 19.45 15.52
CA LEU A 46 -2.62 18.50 14.72
C LEU A 46 -2.60 18.97 13.27
N THR A 47 -1.42 19.36 12.78
CA THR A 47 -1.23 19.72 11.38
C THR A 47 -1.01 18.45 10.55
N VAL A 48 -1.82 18.29 9.51
CA VAL A 48 -1.76 17.23 8.52
C VAL A 48 -0.99 17.75 7.32
N ILE A 49 0.25 17.29 7.19
CA ILE A 49 1.21 17.76 6.21
C ILE A 49 1.31 16.74 5.06
N SER A 50 1.30 17.27 3.84
CA SER A 50 1.57 16.52 2.64
C SER A 50 2.99 16.75 2.16
N ASP A 51 3.82 15.71 2.15
CA ASP A 51 5.18 15.79 1.57
C ASP A 51 5.14 16.04 0.03
N ASN A 52 3.96 16.04 -0.61
CA ASN A 52 3.77 16.57 -1.96
C ASN A 52 3.32 18.05 -1.92
N PRO A 53 4.15 19.02 -2.36
CA PRO A 53 3.85 20.45 -2.32
C PRO A 53 2.63 20.90 -3.15
N ALA A 54 2.19 20.06 -4.09
CA ALA A 54 0.99 20.34 -4.88
C ALA A 54 -0.31 20.31 -4.04
N TYR A 55 -0.25 19.74 -2.83
CA TYR A 55 -1.39 19.65 -1.91
C TYR A 55 -1.18 20.61 -0.76
N LYS A 56 -2.26 21.29 -0.36
CA LYS A 56 -2.24 22.16 0.81
C LYS A 56 -2.29 21.33 2.08
N ASP A 57 -1.51 21.75 3.06
CA ASP A 57 -1.62 21.27 4.43
C ASP A 57 -2.90 21.80 5.07
N TRP A 58 -3.38 21.09 6.09
CA TRP A 58 -4.57 21.45 6.84
C TRP A 58 -4.41 21.05 8.30
N ALA A 59 -5.22 21.62 9.19
CA ALA A 59 -5.17 21.33 10.61
C ALA A 59 -6.43 20.59 11.06
N ILE A 60 -6.25 19.70 12.02
CA ILE A 60 -7.32 19.15 12.85
C ILE A 60 -7.30 19.94 14.15
N GLU A 61 -8.42 20.62 14.43
CA GLU A 61 -8.62 21.38 15.65
C GLU A 61 -9.00 20.45 16.82
N PRO A 62 -8.78 20.84 18.09
CA PRO A 62 -9.08 20.01 19.25
C PRO A 62 -10.53 19.51 19.29
N GLU A 63 -11.48 20.33 18.84
CA GLU A 63 -12.90 20.01 18.80
C GLU A 63 -13.22 18.89 17.81
N ASP A 64 -12.37 18.68 16.81
CA ASP A 64 -12.54 17.67 15.76
C ASP A 64 -11.74 16.39 16.01
N PHE A 65 -11.02 16.28 17.14
CA PHE A 65 -10.22 15.10 17.45
C PHE A 65 -11.04 13.82 17.57
N GLU A 66 -12.33 13.90 17.90
CA GLU A 66 -13.21 12.74 17.91
C GLU A 66 -13.40 12.12 16.52
N GLN A 67 -13.19 12.90 15.45
CA GLN A 67 -13.26 12.42 14.07
C GLN A 67 -11.96 11.74 13.61
N LEU A 68 -10.88 11.86 14.38
CA LEU A 68 -9.57 11.30 14.06
C LEU A 68 -9.39 9.92 14.69
N HIS A 69 -9.19 8.91 13.84
CA HIS A 69 -8.81 7.56 14.26
C HIS A 69 -7.44 7.21 13.71
N ILE A 70 -6.43 7.03 14.58
CA ILE A 70 -5.10 6.59 14.15
C ILE A 70 -5.07 5.07 13.99
N ASP A 71 -4.86 4.63 12.75
CA ASP A 71 -4.76 3.21 12.37
C ASP A 71 -3.38 2.64 12.71
N GLY A 72 -2.34 3.48 12.63
CA GLY A 72 -0.97 3.12 13.00
C GLY A 72 0.07 4.15 12.56
N LYS A 73 1.32 3.95 12.99
CA LYS A 73 2.46 4.78 12.59
C LYS A 73 3.20 4.11 11.44
N VAL A 74 3.45 4.83 10.35
CA VAL A 74 4.25 4.33 9.23
C VAL A 74 5.71 4.27 9.65
N ILE A 75 6.34 3.11 9.53
CA ILE A 75 7.75 2.90 9.86
C ILE A 75 8.63 3.01 8.62
N VAL A 76 8.21 2.38 7.52
CA VAL A 76 9.01 2.30 6.30
C VAL A 76 8.11 2.14 5.06
N SER A 77 8.55 2.71 3.95
CA SER A 77 8.03 2.46 2.61
C SER A 77 9.06 1.71 1.77
N TRP A 78 8.58 0.81 0.92
CA TRP A 78 9.40 0.03 0.00
C TRP A 78 8.88 0.20 -1.43
N PRO A 79 9.69 0.78 -2.34
CA PRO A 79 9.33 0.90 -3.75
C PRO A 79 9.18 -0.49 -4.38
N MET A 80 8.03 -0.74 -4.98
CA MET A 80 7.76 -2.00 -5.65
C MET A 80 7.27 -1.75 -7.08
N THR A 81 7.91 -2.40 -8.05
CA THR A 81 7.41 -2.43 -9.43
C THR A 81 6.74 -3.77 -9.68
N LEU A 82 5.41 -3.77 -9.69
CA LEU A 82 4.64 -4.99 -9.95
C LEU A 82 4.65 -5.30 -11.45
N HIS A 83 5.47 -6.25 -11.86
CA HIS A 83 5.41 -6.78 -13.22
C HIS A 83 4.23 -7.74 -13.31
N ARG A 84 3.11 -7.28 -13.87
CA ARG A 84 1.96 -8.14 -14.16
C ARG A 84 2.38 -9.17 -15.22
N LEU A 85 2.75 -10.37 -14.78
CA LEU A 85 3.07 -11.47 -15.69
C LEU A 85 1.78 -11.94 -16.38
N HIS A 86 1.43 -11.33 -17.50
CA HIS A 86 0.51 -11.95 -18.45
C HIS A 86 1.19 -13.21 -19.00
N LYS A 87 0.94 -14.37 -18.39
CA LYS A 87 1.12 -15.64 -19.10
C LYS A 87 -0.04 -15.81 -20.07
N GLN A 88 0.08 -15.21 -21.24
CA GLN A 88 -0.54 -15.79 -22.43
C GLN A 88 0.57 -16.29 -23.34
N LYS A 89 1.17 -17.43 -22.96
CA LYS A 89 1.78 -18.27 -23.99
C LYS A 89 0.60 -18.87 -24.76
N SER A 90 0.26 -18.30 -25.91
CA SER A 90 -0.37 -19.11 -26.94
C SER A 90 0.60 -20.26 -27.21
N PHE A 91 0.25 -21.45 -26.74
CA PHE A 91 1.01 -22.64 -27.06
C PHE A 91 0.74 -22.93 -28.53
N ASN A 92 1.66 -22.54 -29.41
CA ASN A 92 1.66 -23.00 -30.78
C ASN A 92 2.57 -24.24 -30.84
N PRO A 93 2.04 -25.47 -30.83
CA PRO A 93 2.87 -26.66 -30.88
C PRO A 93 3.68 -26.66 -32.18
N PRO A 94 5.01 -26.86 -32.14
CA PRO A 94 5.77 -27.13 -33.35
C PRO A 94 5.31 -28.46 -33.93
N THR A 95 5.07 -28.45 -35.24
CA THR A 95 4.58 -29.54 -36.10
C THR A 95 4.99 -30.96 -35.64
N LEU A 96 3.99 -31.86 -35.67
CA LEU A 96 3.91 -33.34 -35.48
C LEU A 96 4.97 -34.14 -34.70
N LYS A 97 6.21 -33.69 -34.51
CA LYS A 97 7.25 -34.42 -33.77
C LYS A 97 7.06 -34.44 -32.25
N TRP A 98 6.26 -33.52 -31.70
CA TRP A 98 6.04 -33.43 -30.25
C TRP A 98 4.75 -34.10 -29.74
N ALA A 99 3.84 -34.49 -30.64
CA ALA A 99 2.58 -35.12 -30.26
C ALA A 99 2.79 -36.46 -29.51
N PHE A 100 3.83 -37.23 -29.89
CA PHE A 100 4.15 -38.51 -29.26
C PHE A 100 4.77 -38.40 -27.86
N PHE A 101 5.33 -37.24 -27.50
CA PHE A 101 5.93 -37.06 -26.17
C PHE A 101 4.87 -36.76 -25.09
N TRP A 102 3.76 -36.10 -25.46
CA TRP A 102 2.69 -35.73 -24.53
C TRP A 102 1.74 -36.89 -24.20
N GLU A 103 1.47 -37.80 -25.13
CA GLU A 103 0.57 -38.95 -24.89
C GLU A 103 1.08 -39.92 -23.80
N LYS A 104 2.38 -39.88 -23.47
CA LYS A 104 2.97 -40.68 -22.39
C LYS A 104 2.87 -40.07 -20.99
N ILE A 105 2.53 -38.79 -20.86
CA ILE A 105 2.60 -38.07 -19.57
C ILE A 105 1.22 -38.01 -18.90
N ASP A 106 0.13 -38.07 -19.67
CA ASP A 106 -1.26 -38.01 -19.16
C ASP A 106 -1.91 -39.39 -18.93
N LYS A 107 -1.17 -40.38 -18.41
CA LYS A 107 -1.87 -41.54 -17.83
C LYS A 107 -2.34 -41.17 -16.42
N PRO A 108 -3.65 -41.21 -16.13
CA PRO A 108 -4.12 -41.04 -14.77
C PRO A 108 -3.50 -42.13 -13.90
N ILE A 109 -2.91 -41.73 -12.78
CA ILE A 109 -2.53 -42.64 -11.70
C ILE A 109 -3.86 -43.12 -11.11
N ASP A 110 -4.28 -44.31 -11.52
CA ASP A 110 -5.36 -45.03 -10.85
C ASP A 110 -4.89 -45.39 -9.43
N ARG A 111 -5.76 -45.23 -8.44
CA ARG A 111 -5.49 -45.65 -7.05
C ARG A 111 -5.82 -47.11 -6.86
#